data_AF-A0A9X5XI18-F1
#
_entry.id   AF-A0A9X5XI18-F1
#
_cell.length_a   1.000
_cell.length_b   1.000
_cell.length_c   1.000
_cell.angle_alpha   90.00
_cell.angle_beta   90.00
_cell.angle_gamma   90.00
#
_symmetry.space_group_name_H-M   'P 1'
#
loop_
_entity.id
_entity.type
_entity.pdbx_description
1 polymer ?
#
loop_
_entity_poly.entity_id
_entity_poly.type
_entity_poly.pdbx_seq_one_letter_code
_entity_poly.pdbx_strand_id
1 'polypeptide(L)'
;AKALRTVPVVLDIAERVRRTNPDAWIIDFTNPVGIVTRALLQAGHRTVGLCNVAIGFQRKFAGMLGVAPVDVHLDHVGLNHLSWETGVRLGGPEGENVLPKLLAEHGDTIADDLRLPRTLVDRLGVVPSYYLRYFYAHDEVVRELRTKPSRAAEVAAMERELLKMYGDPALDEKPELLAKRGGAYYSEAAVDLAAALLGGGGSPYQVVNTYNKGTLPFLPDDAVIEVQAA
;
A
#
# COMPACT_ATOMS: atom_id res chain seq x y z
N ALA A 1 -18.57 -6.37 -5.81
CA ALA A 1 -19.32 -6.51 -4.53
C ALA A 1 -18.74 -5.68 -3.36
N LYS A 2 -17.43 -5.72 -3.05
CA LYS A 2 -16.87 -5.00 -1.89
C LYS A 2 -17.07 -3.48 -1.93
N ALA A 3 -16.64 -2.82 -3.02
CA ALA A 3 -16.77 -1.37 -3.18
C ALA A 3 -18.21 -0.85 -2.99
N LEU A 4 -19.20 -1.54 -3.58
CA LEU A 4 -20.62 -1.18 -3.50
C LEU A 4 -21.15 -1.17 -2.06
N ARG A 5 -20.58 -1.98 -1.15
CA ARG A 5 -20.95 -1.97 0.27
C ARG A 5 -20.17 -0.93 1.08
N THR A 6 -18.93 -0.67 0.68
CA THR A 6 -18.01 0.20 1.42
C THR A 6 -18.25 1.68 1.14
N VAL A 7 -18.36 2.07 -0.12
CA VAL A 7 -18.39 3.48 -0.53
C VAL A 7 -19.54 4.26 0.13
N PRO A 8 -20.79 3.78 0.16
CA PRO A 8 -21.87 4.52 0.81
C PRO A 8 -21.63 4.76 2.30
N VAL A 9 -21.06 3.78 3.00
CA VAL A 9 -20.79 3.87 4.45
C VAL A 9 -19.65 4.85 4.73
N VAL A 10 -18.58 4.79 3.94
CA VAL A 10 -17.44 5.72 4.10
C VAL A 10 -17.87 7.16 3.81
N LEU A 11 -18.71 7.38 2.79
CA LEU A 11 -19.25 8.70 2.50
C LEU A 11 -20.16 9.22 3.63
N ASP A 12 -21.00 8.36 4.24
CA ASP A 12 -21.80 8.76 5.41
C ASP A 12 -20.92 9.19 6.59
N ILE A 13 -19.85 8.45 6.86
CA ILE A 13 -18.89 8.80 7.92
C ILE A 13 -18.18 10.13 7.59
N ALA A 14 -17.69 10.28 6.37
CA ALA A 14 -17.02 11.50 5.92
C ALA A 14 -17.93 12.72 5.99
N GLU A 15 -19.21 12.56 5.68
CA GLU A 15 -20.21 13.62 5.81
C GLU A 15 -20.43 14.02 7.26
N ARG A 16 -20.48 13.06 8.19
CA ARG A 16 -20.56 13.34 9.63
C ARG A 16 -19.34 14.11 10.11
N VAL A 17 -18.14 13.73 9.67
CA VAL A 17 -16.89 14.44 10.00
C VAL A 17 -16.96 15.87 9.48
N ARG A 18 -17.36 16.07 8.21
CA ARG A 18 -17.44 17.39 7.56
C ARG A 18 -18.40 18.36 8.27
N ARG A 19 -19.49 17.85 8.87
CA ARG A 19 -20.43 18.67 9.67
C ARG A 19 -19.81 19.27 10.92
N THR A 20 -18.79 18.63 11.50
CA THR A 20 -18.12 19.08 12.73
C THR A 20 -16.79 19.77 12.43
N ASN A 21 -16.04 19.27 11.46
CA ASN A 21 -14.76 19.83 11.02
C ASN A 21 -14.64 19.71 9.50
N PRO A 22 -15.03 20.74 8.73
CA PRO A 22 -14.99 20.70 7.27
C PRO A 22 -13.57 20.62 6.70
N ASP A 23 -12.56 21.04 7.48
CA ASP A 23 -11.17 21.06 7.07
C ASP A 23 -10.40 19.79 7.47
N ALA A 24 -11.05 18.82 8.10
CA ALA A 24 -10.43 17.57 8.52
C ALA A 24 -9.88 16.79 7.33
N TRP A 25 -8.63 16.34 7.45
CA TRP A 25 -8.07 15.34 6.56
C TRP A 25 -8.62 13.94 6.89
N ILE A 26 -9.01 13.21 5.85
CA ILE A 26 -9.40 11.81 5.93
C ILE A 26 -8.28 10.96 5.33
N ILE A 27 -7.56 10.22 6.16
CA ILE A 27 -6.58 9.22 5.71
C ILE A 27 -7.32 7.89 5.56
N ASP A 28 -7.57 7.46 4.33
CA ASP A 28 -8.35 6.25 4.04
C ASP A 28 -7.46 4.99 3.89
N PHE A 29 -7.78 3.97 4.69
CA PHE A 29 -7.22 2.61 4.57
C PHE A 29 -8.27 1.60 4.11
N THR A 30 -9.50 2.05 3.89
CA THR A 30 -10.64 1.18 3.69
C THR A 30 -10.62 0.63 2.28
N ASN A 31 -10.29 -0.65 2.16
CA ASN A 31 -10.24 -1.29 0.86
C ASN A 31 -11.62 -1.38 0.17
N PRO A 32 -11.70 -1.21 -1.15
CA PRO A 32 -10.60 -0.91 -2.09
C PRO A 32 -10.22 0.58 -2.08
N VAL A 33 -8.99 0.89 -1.64
CA VAL A 33 -8.57 2.25 -1.26
C VAL A 33 -8.68 3.22 -2.42
N GLY A 34 -8.21 2.85 -3.61
CA GLY A 34 -8.29 3.72 -4.80
C GLY A 34 -9.73 4.13 -5.16
N ILE A 35 -10.70 3.22 -5.05
CA ILE A 35 -12.12 3.50 -5.36
C ILE A 35 -12.74 4.37 -4.25
N VAL A 36 -12.46 4.06 -2.99
CA VAL A 36 -12.99 4.83 -1.85
C VAL A 36 -12.42 6.25 -1.83
N THR A 37 -11.11 6.39 -2.06
CA THR A 37 -10.42 7.68 -2.20
C THR A 37 -11.04 8.50 -3.33
N ARG A 38 -11.28 7.89 -4.50
CA ARG A 38 -11.97 8.57 -5.61
C ARG A 38 -13.35 9.08 -5.20
N ALA A 39 -14.16 8.26 -4.55
CA ALA A 39 -15.50 8.65 -4.11
C ALA A 39 -15.46 9.83 -3.12
N LEU A 40 -14.56 9.78 -2.14
CA LEU A 40 -14.35 10.83 -1.15
C LEU A 40 -13.90 12.15 -1.79
N LEU A 41 -12.91 12.09 -2.69
CA LEU A 41 -12.42 13.26 -3.42
C LEU A 41 -13.49 13.87 -4.33
N GLN A 42 -14.28 13.04 -5.02
CA GLN A 42 -15.38 13.52 -5.88
C GLN A 42 -16.53 14.14 -5.06
N ALA A 43 -16.74 13.69 -3.83
CA ALA A 43 -17.66 14.31 -2.88
C ALA A 43 -17.10 15.58 -2.21
N GLY A 44 -15.87 15.99 -2.54
CA GLY A 44 -15.26 17.24 -2.06
C GLY A 44 -14.57 17.13 -0.70
N HIS A 45 -14.28 15.93 -0.21
CA HIS A 45 -13.52 15.76 1.03
C HIS A 45 -12.01 15.92 0.82
N ARG A 46 -11.32 16.46 1.82
CA ARG A 46 -9.85 16.41 1.90
C ARG A 46 -9.44 15.01 2.30
N THR A 47 -8.96 14.22 1.34
CA THR A 47 -8.58 12.83 1.60
C THR A 47 -7.33 12.42 0.86
N VAL A 48 -6.63 11.44 1.43
CA VAL A 48 -5.53 10.71 0.83
C VAL A 48 -5.72 9.24 1.20
N GLY A 49 -5.58 8.34 0.23
CA GLY A 49 -5.64 6.91 0.49
C GLY A 49 -4.26 6.34 0.72
N LEU A 50 -4.14 5.36 1.63
CA LEU A 50 -2.86 4.70 1.93
C LEU A 50 -2.91 3.19 1.74
N CYS A 51 -1.80 2.66 1.24
CA CYS A 51 -1.52 1.24 1.11
C CYS A 51 -0.18 0.90 1.79
N ASN A 52 0.06 -0.38 2.10
CA ASN A 52 1.32 -0.82 2.68
C ASN A 52 2.30 -1.44 1.66
N VAL A 53 1.91 -1.54 0.39
CA VAL A 53 2.74 -2.19 -0.64
C VAL A 53 4.08 -1.45 -0.78
N ALA A 54 4.04 -0.13 -0.99
CA ALA A 54 5.24 0.68 -1.19
C ALA A 54 6.18 0.68 0.03
N ILE A 55 5.67 0.91 1.25
CA ILE A 55 6.50 0.85 2.47
C ILE A 55 7.09 -0.56 2.69
N GLY A 56 6.37 -1.61 2.28
CA GLY A 56 6.88 -2.98 2.28
C GLY A 56 8.06 -3.15 1.33
N PHE A 57 7.95 -2.66 0.09
CA PHE A 57 9.05 -2.68 -0.87
C PHE A 57 10.24 -1.83 -0.42
N GLN A 58 10.00 -0.60 0.06
CA GLN A 58 11.04 0.31 0.55
C GLN A 58 11.91 -0.38 1.61
N ARG A 59 11.29 -0.96 2.64
CA ARG A 59 12.00 -1.65 3.73
C ARG A 59 12.76 -2.87 3.25
N LYS A 60 12.16 -3.61 2.32
CA LYS A 60 12.78 -4.80 1.75
C LYS A 60 14.01 -4.46 0.91
N PHE A 61 13.90 -3.48 0.04
CA PHE A 61 15.03 -3.01 -0.77
C PHE A 61 16.12 -2.38 0.09
N ALA A 62 15.75 -1.60 1.11
CA ALA A 62 16.70 -1.07 2.10
C ALA A 62 17.49 -2.21 2.79
N GLY A 63 16.80 -3.29 3.19
CA GLY A 63 17.44 -4.48 3.76
C GLY A 63 18.38 -5.19 2.79
N MET A 64 18.02 -5.30 1.50
CA MET A 64 18.89 -5.87 0.47
C MET A 64 20.13 -5.00 0.20
N LEU A 65 19.97 -3.67 0.27
CA LEU A 65 21.03 -2.69 0.03
C LEU A 65 21.91 -2.43 1.26
N GLY A 66 21.49 -2.85 2.45
CA GLY A 66 22.19 -2.57 3.71
C GLY A 66 22.11 -1.10 4.14
N VAL A 67 21.03 -0.39 3.79
CA VAL A 67 20.81 1.04 4.13
C VAL A 67 19.56 1.21 4.99
N ALA A 68 19.33 2.40 5.56
CA ALA A 68 18.12 2.68 6.31
C ALA A 68 16.92 2.86 5.35
N PRO A 69 15.68 2.47 5.72
CA PRO A 69 14.51 2.66 4.88
C PRO A 69 14.28 4.11 4.43
N VAL A 70 14.61 5.08 5.28
CA VAL A 70 14.49 6.52 4.98
C VAL A 70 15.41 6.99 3.84
N ASP A 71 16.49 6.25 3.57
CA ASP A 71 17.44 6.58 2.50
C ASP A 71 16.94 6.09 1.11
N VAL A 72 15.89 5.29 1.09
CA VAL A 72 15.31 4.70 -0.12
C VAL A 72 14.09 5.49 -0.57
N HIS A 73 14.21 6.12 -1.73
CA HIS A 73 13.10 6.71 -2.47
C HIS A 73 12.61 5.73 -3.55
N LEU A 74 11.30 5.60 -3.73
CA LEU A 74 10.72 4.72 -4.74
C LEU A 74 10.09 5.55 -5.86
N ASP A 75 10.44 5.23 -7.11
CA ASP A 75 9.68 5.70 -8.27
C ASP A 75 8.45 4.79 -8.43
N HIS A 76 7.50 4.95 -7.51
CA HIS A 76 6.28 4.16 -7.42
C HIS A 76 5.20 4.73 -8.33
N VAL A 77 4.64 3.90 -9.22
CA VAL A 77 3.58 4.31 -10.13
C VAL A 77 2.47 3.28 -10.28
N GLY A 78 1.23 3.73 -10.39
CA GLY A 78 0.10 2.90 -10.79
C GLY A 78 -1.19 3.29 -10.08
N LEU A 79 -1.96 2.28 -9.70
CA LEU A 79 -3.16 2.39 -8.85
C LEU A 79 -2.96 1.54 -7.60
N ASN A 80 -3.80 1.75 -6.59
CA ASN A 80 -3.84 0.85 -5.44
C ASN A 80 -3.97 -0.63 -5.85
N HIS A 81 -3.01 -1.46 -5.41
CA HIS A 81 -2.90 -2.89 -5.75
C HIS A 81 -2.70 -3.19 -7.26
N LEU A 82 -2.35 -2.19 -8.05
CA LEU A 82 -2.00 -2.29 -9.46
C LEU A 82 -0.88 -1.29 -9.76
N SER A 83 0.28 -1.54 -9.17
CA SER A 83 1.42 -0.63 -9.18
C SER A 83 2.74 -1.33 -9.47
N TRP A 84 3.75 -0.53 -9.81
CA TRP A 84 5.10 -0.94 -10.15
C TRP A 84 6.13 0.01 -9.53
N GLU A 85 7.21 -0.56 -9.01
CA GLU A 85 8.43 0.18 -8.68
C GLU A 85 9.28 0.27 -9.94
N THR A 86 9.31 1.44 -10.56
CA THR A 86 10.07 1.70 -11.79
C THR A 86 11.50 2.18 -11.53
N GLY A 87 11.80 2.50 -10.28
CA GLY A 87 13.09 2.98 -9.82
C GLY A 87 13.20 2.88 -8.31
N VAL A 88 14.43 2.67 -7.84
CA VAL A 88 14.78 2.66 -6.42
C VAL A 88 15.97 3.58 -6.28
N ARG A 89 15.83 4.70 -5.58
CA ARG A 89 16.82 5.77 -5.55
C ARG A 89 17.43 5.96 -4.18
N LEU A 90 18.74 6.17 -4.15
CA LEU A 90 19.49 6.54 -2.95
C LEU A 90 19.86 8.02 -2.99
N GLY A 91 19.56 8.74 -1.91
CA GLY A 91 19.80 10.20 -1.83
C GLY A 91 18.61 11.08 -2.24
N GLY A 92 17.39 10.51 -2.25
CA GLY A 92 16.15 11.24 -2.57
C GLY A 92 15.69 11.09 -4.03
N PRO A 93 14.73 11.90 -4.48
CA PRO A 93 14.11 11.77 -5.81
C PRO A 93 15.09 11.93 -6.99
N GLU A 94 16.12 12.76 -6.83
CA GLU A 94 17.19 12.97 -7.83
C GLU A 94 18.40 12.05 -7.61
N GLY A 95 18.27 11.10 -6.68
CA GLY A 95 19.31 10.15 -6.32
C GLY A 95 19.63 9.13 -7.41
N GLU A 96 20.70 8.38 -7.20
CA GLU A 96 21.11 7.28 -8.09
C GLU A 96 20.05 6.18 -8.11
N ASN A 97 19.56 5.82 -9.30
CA ASN A 97 18.65 4.69 -9.46
C ASN A 97 19.42 3.36 -9.43
N VAL A 98 19.27 2.64 -8.32
CA VAL A 98 19.93 1.35 -8.05
C VAL A 98 19.03 0.15 -8.34
N LEU A 99 17.83 0.35 -8.89
CA LEU A 99 16.93 -0.77 -9.24
C LEU A 99 17.58 -1.79 -10.21
N PRO A 100 18.30 -1.40 -11.28
CA PRO A 100 18.97 -2.38 -12.15
C PRO A 100 19.97 -3.26 -11.39
N LYS A 101 20.73 -2.68 -10.46
CA LYS A 101 21.67 -3.41 -9.60
C LYS A 101 20.92 -4.37 -8.66
N LEU A 102 19.83 -3.90 -8.03
CA LEU A 102 18.97 -4.72 -7.19
C LEU A 102 18.41 -5.94 -7.93
N LEU A 103 17.93 -5.76 -9.17
CA LEU A 103 17.42 -6.87 -9.98
C LEU A 103 18.54 -7.85 -10.39
N ALA A 104 19.74 -7.34 -10.70
CA ALA A 104 20.88 -8.18 -11.02
C ALA A 104 21.34 -9.04 -9.82
N GLU A 105 21.43 -8.45 -8.63
CA GLU A 105 21.97 -9.10 -7.42
C GLU A 105 20.92 -9.90 -6.63
N HIS A 106 19.65 -9.47 -6.64
CA HIS A 106 18.58 -10.03 -5.81
C HIS A 106 17.33 -10.43 -6.59
N GLY A 107 17.38 -10.50 -7.92
CA GLY A 107 16.21 -10.78 -8.75
C GLY A 107 15.49 -12.09 -8.44
N ASP A 108 16.22 -13.13 -8.02
CA ASP A 108 15.60 -14.43 -7.62
C ASP A 108 14.76 -14.26 -6.35
N THR A 109 15.33 -13.65 -5.31
CA THR A 109 14.62 -13.34 -4.07
C THR A 109 13.41 -12.42 -4.33
N ILE A 110 13.56 -11.43 -5.21
CA ILE A 110 12.45 -10.55 -5.58
C ILE A 110 11.34 -11.34 -6.27
N ALA A 111 11.69 -12.17 -7.25
CA ALA A 111 10.74 -13.00 -7.99
C ALA A 111 9.99 -14.00 -7.10
N ASP A 112 10.70 -14.65 -6.18
CA ASP A 112 10.14 -15.61 -5.21
C ASP A 112 9.11 -14.94 -4.29
N ASP A 113 9.43 -13.75 -3.76
CA ASP A 113 8.52 -13.02 -2.89
C ASP A 113 7.27 -12.50 -3.62
N LEU A 114 7.42 -12.13 -4.90
CA LEU A 114 6.27 -11.83 -5.77
C LEU A 114 5.50 -13.09 -6.18
N ARG A 115 6.09 -14.27 -6.02
CA ARG A 115 5.64 -15.56 -6.57
C ARG A 115 5.36 -15.45 -8.06
N LEU A 116 6.31 -14.85 -8.77
CA LEU A 116 6.31 -14.71 -10.22
C LEU A 116 7.59 -15.31 -10.79
N PRO A 117 7.59 -15.81 -12.05
CA PRO A 117 8.81 -16.32 -12.66
C PRO A 117 9.90 -15.23 -12.74
N ARG A 118 11.15 -15.60 -12.41
CA ARG A 118 12.31 -14.71 -12.53
C ARG A 118 12.41 -14.05 -13.91
N THR A 119 12.19 -14.83 -14.96
CA THR A 119 12.22 -14.38 -16.36
C THR A 119 11.18 -13.30 -16.68
N LEU A 120 10.06 -13.25 -15.95
CA LEU A 120 9.07 -12.19 -16.10
C LEU A 120 9.59 -10.89 -15.49
N VAL A 121 10.17 -10.95 -14.29
CA VAL A 121 10.76 -9.78 -13.62
C VAL A 121 11.89 -9.18 -14.48
N ASP A 122 12.77 -10.02 -15.02
CA ASP A 122 13.86 -9.57 -15.90
C ASP A 122 13.33 -8.90 -17.19
N ARG A 123 12.27 -9.44 -17.79
CA ARG A 123 11.65 -8.86 -19.00
C ARG A 123 10.95 -7.54 -18.73
N LEU A 124 10.35 -7.38 -17.55
CA LEU A 124 9.70 -6.14 -17.14
C LEU A 124 10.74 -5.05 -16.83
N GLY A 125 11.88 -5.42 -16.24
CA GLY A 125 12.90 -4.46 -15.77
C GLY A 125 12.43 -3.59 -14.60
N VAL A 126 11.26 -3.89 -14.03
CA VAL A 126 10.61 -3.18 -12.94
C VAL A 126 10.02 -4.18 -11.96
N VAL A 127 9.71 -3.76 -10.73
CA VAL A 127 9.13 -4.65 -9.71
C VAL A 127 7.63 -4.41 -9.61
N PRO A 128 6.76 -5.31 -10.11
CA PRO A 128 5.33 -5.15 -9.95
C PRO A 128 4.89 -5.43 -8.51
N SER A 129 3.79 -4.82 -8.07
CA SER A 129 3.12 -5.19 -6.83
C SER A 129 2.76 -6.67 -6.83
N TYR A 130 2.86 -7.34 -5.67
CA TYR A 130 2.51 -8.77 -5.54
C TYR A 130 1.04 -9.06 -5.90
N TYR A 131 0.17 -8.04 -5.95
CA TYR A 131 -1.19 -8.18 -6.47
C TYR A 131 -1.24 -8.41 -7.99
N LEU A 132 -0.22 -8.03 -8.77
CA LEU A 132 -0.18 -8.31 -10.21
C LEU A 132 -0.11 -9.81 -10.51
N ARG A 133 0.20 -10.65 -9.52
CA ARG A 133 0.07 -12.10 -9.63
C ARG A 133 -1.35 -12.55 -10.01
N TYR A 134 -2.39 -11.84 -9.58
CA TYR A 134 -3.77 -12.12 -9.99
C TYR A 134 -4.00 -11.95 -11.50
N PHE A 135 -3.15 -11.18 -12.18
CA PHE A 135 -3.21 -10.91 -13.61
C PHE A 135 -2.19 -11.73 -14.39
N TYR A 136 -0.92 -11.69 -13.99
CA TYR A 136 0.18 -12.35 -14.70
C TYR A 136 0.22 -13.86 -14.49
N ALA A 137 -0.33 -14.37 -13.38
CA ALA A 137 -0.37 -15.80 -13.05
C ALA A 137 -1.80 -16.23 -12.66
N HIS A 138 -2.82 -15.68 -13.33
CA HIS A 138 -4.23 -15.87 -13.01
C HIS A 138 -4.60 -17.35 -12.77
N ASP A 139 -4.29 -18.23 -13.73
CA ASP A 139 -4.71 -19.63 -13.68
C ASP A 139 -4.00 -20.42 -12.56
N GLU A 140 -2.76 -20.06 -12.23
CA GLU A 140 -2.05 -20.61 -11.08
C GLU A 140 -2.71 -20.21 -9.77
N VAL A 141 -3.05 -18.92 -9.64
CA VAL A 141 -3.75 -18.41 -8.45
C VAL A 141 -5.12 -19.07 -8.30
N VAL A 142 -5.88 -19.24 -9.38
CA VAL A 142 -7.17 -19.94 -9.34
C VAL A 142 -7.00 -21.39 -8.88
N ARG A 143 -6.00 -22.12 -9.39
CA ARG A 143 -5.72 -23.49 -8.95
C ARG A 143 -5.32 -23.53 -7.47
N GLU A 144 -4.44 -22.64 -7.03
CA GLU A 144 -3.98 -22.53 -5.64
C GLU A 144 -5.14 -22.22 -4.68
N LEU A 145 -6.01 -21.25 -5.03
CA LEU A 145 -7.10 -20.84 -4.15
C LEU A 145 -8.23 -21.89 -4.06
N ARG A 146 -8.28 -22.86 -4.97
CA ARG A 146 -9.23 -23.99 -4.90
C ARG A 146 -8.82 -25.07 -3.89
N THR A 147 -7.56 -25.10 -3.44
CA THR A 147 -7.06 -26.16 -2.56
C THR A 147 -7.09 -25.79 -1.07
N LYS A 148 -7.43 -24.54 -0.73
CA LYS A 148 -7.41 -24.03 0.64
C LYS A 148 -8.67 -23.24 0.96
N PRO A 149 -9.01 -23.04 2.25
CA PRO A 149 -10.09 -22.13 2.63
C PRO A 149 -9.82 -20.71 2.12
N SER A 150 -10.88 -19.92 2.01
CA SER A 150 -10.73 -18.52 1.66
C SER A 150 -9.89 -17.78 2.71
N ARG A 151 -9.11 -16.79 2.27
CA ARG A 151 -8.35 -15.92 3.19
C ARG A 151 -9.24 -15.27 4.25
N ALA A 152 -10.51 -14.99 3.92
CA ALA A 152 -11.47 -14.45 4.88
C ALA A 152 -11.77 -15.43 6.03
N ALA A 153 -11.89 -16.73 5.74
CA ALA A 153 -12.11 -17.75 6.76
C ALA A 153 -10.88 -17.91 7.68
N GLU A 154 -9.68 -17.89 7.10
CA GLU A 154 -8.42 -17.90 7.87
C GLU A 154 -8.31 -16.69 8.79
N VAL A 155 -8.56 -15.49 8.27
CA VAL A 155 -8.51 -14.24 9.05
C VAL A 155 -9.58 -14.23 10.13
N ALA A 156 -10.80 -14.68 9.85
CA ALA A 156 -11.85 -14.77 10.85
C ALA A 156 -11.49 -15.73 12.00
N ALA A 157 -10.77 -16.82 11.71
CA ALA A 157 -10.25 -17.72 12.74
C ALA A 157 -9.16 -17.05 13.58
N MET A 158 -8.20 -16.38 12.95
CA MET A 158 -7.15 -15.63 13.67
C MET A 158 -7.73 -14.50 14.52
N GLU A 159 -8.75 -13.77 14.02
CA GLU A 159 -9.37 -12.68 14.78
C GLU A 159 -10.12 -13.16 16.02
N ARG A 160 -10.76 -14.34 15.98
CA ARG A 160 -11.38 -14.92 17.19
C ARG A 160 -10.35 -15.17 18.30
N GLU A 161 -9.19 -15.70 17.94
CA GLU A 161 -8.10 -15.91 18.90
C GLU A 161 -7.52 -14.59 19.40
N LEU A 162 -7.30 -13.61 18.51
CA LEU A 162 -6.83 -12.27 18.90
C LEU A 162 -7.80 -11.58 19.86
N LEU A 163 -9.11 -11.63 19.60
CA LEU A 163 -10.12 -11.04 20.48
C LEU A 163 -10.16 -11.71 21.85
N LYS A 164 -9.90 -13.03 21.91
CA LYS A 164 -9.76 -13.73 23.18
C LYS A 164 -8.52 -13.26 23.94
N MET A 165 -7.38 -13.08 23.26
CA MET A 165 -6.17 -12.53 23.86
C MET A 165 -6.39 -11.10 24.38
N TYR A 166 -7.04 -10.24 23.59
CA TYR A 166 -7.37 -8.87 24.00
C TYR A 166 -8.42 -8.77 25.11
N GLY A 167 -9.09 -9.88 25.44
CA GLY A 167 -9.96 -9.97 26.61
C GLY A 167 -9.21 -10.11 27.92
N ASP A 168 -7.90 -10.40 27.89
CA ASP A 168 -7.05 -10.48 29.08
C ASP A 168 -6.53 -9.08 29.47
N PRO A 169 -6.94 -8.52 30.63
CA PRO A 169 -6.46 -7.21 31.08
C PRO A 169 -4.96 -7.18 31.40
N ALA A 170 -4.31 -8.34 31.58
CA ALA A 170 -2.88 -8.43 31.83
C ALA A 170 -2.03 -8.38 30.55
N LEU A 171 -2.65 -8.45 29.38
CA LEU A 171 -1.93 -8.35 28.11
C LEU A 171 -1.50 -6.90 27.85
N ASP A 172 -0.21 -6.63 28.03
CA ASP A 172 0.43 -5.33 27.84
C ASP A 172 1.42 -5.29 26.66
N GLU A 173 1.60 -6.41 25.96
CA GLU A 173 2.44 -6.53 24.76
C GLU A 173 1.61 -6.82 23.49
N LYS A 174 2.16 -6.46 22.34
CA LYS A 174 1.54 -6.73 21.03
C LYS A 174 1.58 -8.24 20.75
N PRO A 175 0.43 -8.94 20.60
CA PRO A 175 0.44 -10.38 20.33
C PRO A 175 1.17 -10.72 19.03
N GLU A 176 2.04 -11.72 19.07
CA GLU A 176 2.75 -12.21 17.87
C GLU A 176 1.78 -12.64 16.76
N LEU A 177 0.61 -13.17 17.14
CA LEU A 177 -0.44 -13.56 16.22
C LEU A 177 -0.90 -12.38 15.33
N LEU A 178 -0.86 -11.15 15.83
CA LEU A 178 -1.22 -9.96 15.06
C LEU A 178 -0.27 -9.75 13.89
N ALA A 179 1.02 -10.11 14.01
CA ALA A 179 1.98 -9.99 12.92
C ALA A 179 1.66 -10.92 11.73
N LYS A 180 0.85 -11.97 11.95
CA LYS A 180 0.34 -12.86 10.89
C LYS A 180 -0.88 -12.28 10.16
N ARG A 181 -1.48 -11.22 10.68
CA ARG A 181 -2.47 -10.40 9.96
C ARG A 181 -1.68 -9.60 8.93
N GLY A 182 -2.01 -9.78 7.65
CA GLY A 182 -1.40 -8.96 6.60
C GLY A 182 -1.62 -7.47 6.89
N GLY A 183 -0.70 -6.61 6.46
CA GLY A 183 -0.75 -5.18 6.78
C GLY A 183 0.30 -4.69 7.78
N ALA A 184 1.47 -5.32 7.83
CA ALA A 184 2.59 -4.75 8.54
C ALA A 184 2.91 -3.33 8.05
N TYR A 185 3.41 -2.49 8.95
CA TYR A 185 3.86 -1.10 8.73
C TYR A 185 2.78 -0.06 8.38
N TYR A 186 1.50 -0.44 8.27
CA TYR A 186 0.41 0.51 8.01
C TYR A 186 0.33 1.64 9.05
N SER A 187 0.52 1.31 10.33
CA SER A 187 0.48 2.31 11.41
C SER A 187 1.60 3.34 11.30
N GLU A 188 2.78 2.93 10.85
CA GLU A 188 3.93 3.83 10.69
C GLU A 188 3.70 4.78 9.50
N ALA A 189 3.25 4.25 8.35
CA ALA A 189 2.86 5.08 7.20
C ALA A 189 1.73 6.07 7.54
N ALA A 190 0.75 5.64 8.34
CA ALA A 190 -0.36 6.49 8.77
C ALA A 190 0.10 7.67 9.64
N VAL A 191 0.94 7.39 10.64
CA VAL A 191 1.44 8.41 11.58
C VAL A 191 2.37 9.39 10.88
N ASP A 192 3.26 8.89 10.02
CA ASP A 192 4.19 9.73 9.27
C ASP A 192 3.46 10.66 8.29
N LEU A 193 2.45 10.15 7.57
CA LEU A 193 1.61 10.97 6.70
C LEU A 193 0.80 11.99 7.52
N ALA A 194 0.23 11.60 8.67
CA ALA A 194 -0.50 12.54 9.52
C ALA A 194 0.41 13.67 10.03
N ALA A 195 1.65 13.34 10.42
CA ALA A 195 2.65 14.34 10.83
C ALA A 195 3.01 15.30 9.67
N ALA A 196 3.19 14.78 8.46
CA ALA A 196 3.44 15.59 7.26
C ALA A 196 2.26 16.54 6.95
N LEU A 197 1.02 16.03 6.95
CA LEU A 197 -0.18 16.82 6.68
C LEU A 197 -0.44 17.94 7.71
N LEU A 198 0.01 17.74 8.95
CA LEU A 198 -0.11 18.72 10.04
C LEU A 198 1.09 19.68 10.13
N GLY A 199 2.09 19.57 9.24
CA GLY A 199 3.28 20.41 9.24
C GLY A 199 4.30 20.08 10.35
N GLY A 200 4.21 18.90 10.95
CA GLY A 200 4.95 18.48 12.15
C GLY A 200 6.25 17.71 11.91
N GLY A 201 6.77 17.63 10.68
CA GLY A 201 8.07 17.00 10.39
C GLY A 201 8.03 15.52 10.01
N GLY A 202 6.94 15.05 9.38
CA GLY A 202 6.93 13.75 8.70
C GLY A 202 7.79 13.73 7.43
N SER A 203 7.94 12.56 6.81
CA SER A 203 8.68 12.43 5.54
C SER A 203 8.15 13.42 4.49
N PRO A 204 9.03 14.14 3.77
CA PRO A 204 8.63 15.07 2.72
C PRO A 204 8.09 14.35 1.48
N TYR A 205 8.17 13.01 1.43
CA TYR A 205 7.62 12.23 0.33
C TYR A 205 6.88 11.00 0.85
N GLN A 206 5.69 10.74 0.31
CA GLN A 206 4.85 9.60 0.67
C GLN A 206 4.21 8.97 -0.57
N VAL A 207 4.16 7.64 -0.65
CA VAL A 207 3.33 6.97 -1.66
C VAL A 207 1.88 7.01 -1.19
N VAL A 208 1.02 7.73 -1.92
CA VAL A 208 -0.38 7.93 -1.56
C VAL A 208 -1.29 7.77 -2.78
N ASN A 209 -2.57 7.50 -2.50
CA ASN A 209 -3.64 7.59 -3.48
C ASN A 209 -4.18 9.02 -3.50
N THR A 210 -4.08 9.67 -4.64
CA THR A 210 -4.51 11.07 -4.85
C THR A 210 -4.95 11.30 -6.28
N TYR A 211 -5.54 12.47 -6.58
CA TYR A 211 -5.83 12.85 -7.96
C TYR A 211 -4.54 12.95 -8.79
N ASN A 212 -4.63 12.52 -10.04
CA ASN A 212 -3.54 12.52 -10.99
C ASN A 212 -2.99 13.92 -11.27
N LYS A 213 -3.85 14.91 -11.55
CA LYS A 213 -3.47 16.32 -11.79
C LYS A 213 -2.20 16.48 -12.66
N GLY A 214 -2.15 15.77 -13.78
CA GLY A 214 -1.04 15.81 -14.73
C GLY A 214 0.20 14.98 -14.37
N THR A 215 0.27 14.29 -13.21
CA THR A 215 1.42 13.44 -12.83
C THR A 215 1.68 12.33 -13.85
N LEU A 216 0.63 11.63 -14.27
CA LEU A 216 0.64 10.64 -15.35
C LEU A 216 -0.10 11.25 -16.55
N PRO A 217 0.61 11.80 -17.56
CA PRO A 217 0.02 12.62 -18.61
C PRO A 217 -0.89 11.85 -19.58
N PHE A 218 -0.84 10.52 -19.54
CA PHE A 218 -1.70 9.63 -20.33
C PHE A 218 -3.02 9.28 -19.62
N LEU A 219 -3.24 9.78 -18.40
CA LEU A 219 -4.49 9.61 -17.65
C LEU A 219 -5.20 10.96 -17.45
N PRO A 220 -6.54 10.97 -17.30
CA PRO A 220 -7.28 12.16 -16.91
C PRO A 220 -6.80 12.75 -15.58
N ASP A 221 -6.92 14.07 -15.40
CA ASP A 221 -6.54 14.75 -14.16
C ASP A 221 -7.35 14.30 -12.94
N ASP A 222 -8.58 13.86 -13.15
CA ASP A 222 -9.51 13.39 -12.12
C ASP A 222 -9.37 11.89 -11.81
N ALA A 223 -8.45 11.18 -12.49
CA ALA A 223 -8.11 9.81 -12.13
C ALA A 223 -7.45 9.78 -10.74
N VAL A 224 -7.76 8.77 -9.92
CA VAL A 224 -7.01 8.52 -8.69
C VAL A 224 -5.90 7.52 -9.00
N ILE A 225 -4.67 7.89 -8.65
CA ILE A 225 -3.44 7.14 -8.90
C ILE A 225 -2.70 6.93 -7.58
N GLU A 226 -1.85 5.91 -7.50
CA GLU A 226 -0.96 5.63 -6.38
C GLU A 226 0.48 5.96 -6.80
N VAL A 227 1.02 7.05 -6.27
CA VAL A 227 2.33 7.60 -6.63
C VAL A 227 3.00 8.26 -5.43
N GLN A 228 4.30 8.50 -5.55
CA GLN A 228 5.01 9.38 -4.61
C GLN A 228 4.49 10.82 -4.71
N ALA A 229 4.04 11.39 -3.60
CA ALA A 229 3.62 12.78 -3.46
C ALA A 229 4.52 13.52 -2.46
N ALA A 230 4.68 14.84 -2.68
CA ALA A 230 5.41 15.76 -1.81
C ALA A 230 4.46 16.69 -1.04
#